data_AF-A0A3A8P4J8-F1
#
_entry.id   AF-A0A3A8P4J8-F1
#
_cell.length_a   1.000
_cell.length_b   1.000
_cell.length_c   1.000
_cell.angle_alpha   90.00
_cell.angle_beta   90.00
_cell.angle_gamma   90.00
#
_symmetry.space_group_name_H-M   'P 1'
#
loop_
_entity.id
_entity.type
_entity.pdbx_description
1 polymer ?
#
loop_
_entity_poly.entity_id
_entity_poly.type
_entity_poly.pdbx_seq_one_letter_code
_entity_poly.pdbx_strand_id
1 'polypeptide(L)'
;LSQHYRLANARASMLVLESEGDYTRYAVRDEQVDLANLESLRRREEDQRRDKLLGIALDDVPESGRAVVTRLAEQKAALQPLLKRQPLRDAPYAGGDERLQAELAYRKARQENRDDVMIYEAVARRRAFSGDTWGAVRALSSPVELRSQDAEALRLVGYGLLALGQYPAAAELFEHVRLSRPFEPQAFLEEALALDAAGRYSEAARNYEIVLARPWKRHGGEVRTVAGFHYARMLAGLERQSKLAGVAAVLKARRVELPGPDGVATFADAQPIDYQLTTHWNSDSTDIDLWVIEPNGEKCFYQHKDTRLGGKLYWDITDGLGPELYHARKAAPGPYHVVVHYYGNNSARYVVPTALLLVSDRGVFTADDMAQRRFQVRILPKNDSRLLLRREELVAMGKDGVSAQPAP
;
A
#
# COMPACT_ATOMS: atom_id res chain seq x y z
N LEU A 1 22.81 -25.50 37.38
CA LEU A 1 22.59 -24.66 36.17
C LEU A 1 22.76 -25.44 34.85
N SER A 2 23.73 -26.35 34.69
CA SER A 2 23.90 -27.18 33.47
C SER A 2 22.75 -28.17 33.20
N GLN A 3 22.16 -28.77 34.24
CA GLN A 3 21.00 -29.66 34.08
C GLN A 3 19.71 -28.94 33.64
N HIS A 4 19.63 -27.61 33.80
CA HIS A 4 18.42 -26.84 33.49
C HIS A 4 18.42 -26.25 32.07
N TYR A 5 19.60 -25.95 31.50
CA TYR A 5 19.69 -25.18 30.24
C TYR A 5 20.23 -25.96 29.02
N ARG A 6 20.72 -27.20 29.17
CA ARG A 6 21.14 -28.10 28.05
C ARG A 6 21.86 -27.41 26.87
N LEU A 7 22.79 -26.50 27.15
CA LEU A 7 23.58 -25.83 26.12
C LEU A 7 24.93 -26.54 25.96
N ALA A 8 24.99 -27.48 25.03
CA ALA A 8 26.23 -27.95 24.45
C ALA A 8 26.12 -27.78 22.93
N ASN A 9 26.88 -26.85 22.36
CA ASN A 9 27.01 -26.62 20.92
C ASN A 9 28.50 -26.63 20.57
N ALA A 10 28.84 -26.92 19.30
CA ALA A 10 30.21 -27.06 18.79
C ALA A 10 31.17 -25.85 19.00
N ARG A 11 30.69 -24.74 19.57
CA ARG A 11 31.44 -23.52 19.90
C ARG A 11 31.53 -23.23 21.40
N ALA A 12 30.87 -24.02 22.25
CA ALA A 12 30.89 -23.87 23.70
C ALA A 12 31.66 -25.04 24.33
N SER A 13 32.95 -24.83 24.62
CA SER A 13 33.76 -25.77 25.39
C SER A 13 33.59 -25.49 26.88
N MET A 14 33.17 -26.48 27.67
CA MET A 14 33.27 -26.39 29.13
C MET A 14 34.73 -26.58 29.52
N LEU A 15 35.36 -25.52 30.02
CA LEU A 15 36.63 -25.63 30.71
C LEU A 15 36.34 -26.12 32.14
N VAL A 16 36.74 -27.34 32.45
CA VAL A 16 36.72 -27.86 33.82
C VAL A 16 38.05 -27.44 34.46
N LEU A 17 37.98 -26.52 35.41
CA LEU A 17 39.15 -26.03 36.15
C LEU A 17 39.39 -26.98 37.33
N GLU A 18 40.48 -27.74 37.29
CA GLU A 18 40.76 -28.82 38.24
C GLU A 18 41.48 -28.34 39.51
N SER A 19 42.09 -27.15 39.50
CA SER A 19 42.82 -26.58 40.65
C SER A 19 42.40 -25.14 40.99
N GLU A 20 42.51 -24.75 42.26
CA GLU A 20 42.25 -23.35 42.69
C GLU A 20 43.16 -22.32 42.00
N GLY A 21 44.38 -22.73 41.62
CA GLY A 21 45.32 -21.89 40.87
C GLY A 21 44.80 -21.50 39.49
N ASP A 22 44.02 -22.37 38.84
CA ASP A 22 43.49 -22.12 37.50
C ASP A 22 42.41 -21.02 37.50
N TYR A 23 41.59 -20.93 38.55
CA TYR A 23 40.60 -19.85 38.71
C TYR A 23 41.25 -18.47 38.79
N THR A 24 42.47 -18.41 39.36
CA THR A 24 43.26 -17.17 39.46
C THR A 24 43.96 -16.87 38.13
N ARG A 25 44.54 -17.89 37.49
CA ARG A 25 45.24 -17.80 36.20
C ARG A 25 44.35 -17.28 35.07
N TYR A 26 43.09 -17.71 35.05
CA TYR A 26 42.12 -17.30 34.02
C TYR A 26 41.24 -16.12 34.44
N ALA A 27 41.52 -15.48 35.59
CA ALA A 27 40.77 -14.33 36.10
C ALA A 27 39.24 -14.55 36.10
N VAL A 28 38.78 -15.77 36.37
CA VAL A 28 37.35 -16.15 36.27
C VAL A 28 36.48 -15.34 37.24
N ARG A 29 37.05 -14.86 38.35
CA ARG A 29 36.36 -13.96 39.28
C ARG A 29 36.02 -12.60 38.67
N ASP A 30 36.75 -12.18 37.65
CA ASP A 30 36.56 -10.91 36.93
C ASP A 30 35.68 -11.09 35.68
N GLU A 31 35.43 -12.34 35.25
CA GLU A 31 34.47 -12.67 34.19
C GLU A 31 33.04 -12.59 34.72
N GLN A 32 32.46 -11.39 34.69
CA GLN A 32 31.01 -11.24 34.85
C GLN A 32 30.31 -11.46 33.50
N VAL A 33 29.54 -12.55 33.40
CA VAL A 33 28.57 -12.71 32.32
C VAL A 33 27.35 -11.88 32.67
N ASP A 34 27.16 -10.76 31.98
CA ASP A 34 25.94 -9.96 32.09
C ASP A 34 24.76 -10.73 31.48
N LEU A 35 23.96 -11.36 32.36
CA LEU A 35 22.77 -12.12 31.97
C LEU A 35 21.70 -11.23 31.31
N ALA A 36 21.64 -9.93 31.64
CA ALA A 36 20.71 -9.01 31.00
C ALA A 36 21.10 -8.77 29.53
N ASN A 37 22.41 -8.72 29.24
CA ASN A 37 22.91 -8.66 27.87
C ASN A 37 22.53 -9.93 27.08
N LEU A 38 22.69 -11.13 27.67
CA LEU A 38 22.29 -12.39 27.04
C LEU A 38 20.78 -12.48 26.78
N GLU A 39 19.93 -12.05 27.72
CA GLU A 39 18.48 -11.99 27.51
C GLU A 39 18.11 -11.02 26.39
N SER A 40 18.77 -9.85 26.33
CA SER A 40 18.56 -8.87 25.27
C SER A 40 18.96 -9.42 23.90
N LEU A 41 20.08 -10.14 23.81
CA LEU A 41 20.55 -10.79 22.58
C LEU A 41 19.59 -11.89 22.14
N ARG A 42 19.10 -12.71 23.08
CA ARG A 42 18.12 -13.76 22.79
C ARG A 42 16.80 -13.19 22.26
N ARG A 43 16.27 -12.13 22.90
CA ARG A 43 15.04 -11.47 22.41
C ARG A 43 15.23 -10.92 21.00
N ARG A 44 16.37 -10.29 20.72
CA ARG A 44 16.71 -9.81 19.37
C ARG A 44 16.76 -10.96 18.35
N GLU A 45 17.31 -12.11 18.72
CA GLU A 45 17.35 -13.28 17.84
C GLU A 45 15.94 -13.85 17.59
N GLU A 46 15.10 -13.94 18.63
CA GLU A 46 13.71 -14.37 18.52
C GLU A 46 12.88 -13.42 17.64
N ASP A 47 13.05 -12.10 17.81
CA ASP A 47 12.41 -11.08 16.97
C ASP A 47 12.88 -11.16 15.51
N GLN A 48 14.18 -11.29 15.27
CA GLN A 48 14.73 -11.49 13.91
C GLN A 48 14.18 -12.75 13.24
N ARG A 49 14.07 -13.85 13.99
CA ARG A 49 13.50 -15.09 13.48
C ARG A 49 12.03 -14.92 13.13
N ARG A 50 11.26 -14.21 13.97
CA ARG A 50 9.86 -13.88 13.70
C ARG A 50 9.74 -13.01 12.45
N ASP A 51 10.54 -11.96 12.32
CA ASP A 51 10.52 -11.07 11.16
C ASP A 51 10.84 -11.81 9.86
N LYS A 52 11.76 -12.77 9.90
CA LYS A 52 12.05 -13.66 8.76
C LYS A 52 10.85 -14.52 8.40
N LEU A 53 10.18 -15.13 9.38
CA LEU A 53 8.98 -15.93 9.16
C LEU A 53 7.82 -15.11 8.59
N LEU A 54 7.69 -13.85 9.01
CA LEU A 54 6.67 -12.91 8.52
C LEU A 54 7.05 -12.25 7.19
N GLY A 55 8.25 -12.51 6.67
CA GLY A 55 8.76 -11.91 5.45
C GLY A 55 9.03 -10.41 5.58
N ILE A 56 9.20 -9.87 6.79
CA ILE A 56 9.44 -8.44 7.05
C ILE A 56 10.87 -8.12 7.50
N ALA A 57 11.76 -9.11 7.50
CA ALA A 57 13.18 -8.92 7.77
C ALA A 57 13.81 -7.91 6.79
N LEU A 58 14.70 -7.07 7.32
CA LEU A 58 15.36 -5.97 6.61
C LEU A 58 16.85 -6.24 6.34
N ASP A 59 17.24 -7.52 6.32
CA ASP A 59 18.62 -7.95 6.08
C ASP A 59 19.16 -7.41 4.73
N ASP A 60 18.32 -7.42 3.69
CA ASP A 60 18.66 -6.96 2.33
C ASP A 60 18.50 -5.44 2.13
N VAL A 61 17.90 -4.73 3.10
CA VAL A 61 17.60 -3.29 2.98
C VAL A 61 18.86 -2.48 3.28
N PRO A 62 19.18 -1.42 2.51
CA PRO A 62 20.34 -0.57 2.80
C PRO A 62 20.26 0.10 4.18
N GLU A 63 21.41 0.46 4.74
CA GLU A 63 21.48 1.09 6.07
C GLU A 63 20.65 2.37 6.16
N SER A 64 20.68 3.20 5.11
CA SER A 64 19.85 4.40 5.00
C SER A 64 18.35 4.09 5.07
N GLY A 65 17.89 3.00 4.45
CA GLY A 65 16.50 2.56 4.50
C GLY A 65 16.10 2.05 5.88
N ARG A 66 16.95 1.23 6.51
CA ARG A 66 16.75 0.80 7.91
C ARG A 66 16.69 1.98 8.87
N ALA A 67 17.56 2.98 8.66
CA ALA A 67 17.57 4.19 9.46
C ALA A 67 16.23 4.96 9.35
N VAL A 68 15.64 5.07 8.16
CA VAL A 68 14.29 5.65 8.01
C VAL A 68 13.26 4.89 8.83
N VAL A 69 13.22 3.56 8.71
CA VAL A 69 12.25 2.72 9.45
C VAL A 69 12.39 2.94 10.96
N THR A 70 13.62 2.89 11.49
CA THR A 70 13.90 3.11 12.92
C THR A 70 13.52 4.51 13.37
N ARG A 71 13.95 5.55 12.66
CA ARG A 71 13.67 6.95 13.04
C ARG A 71 12.19 7.28 13.00
N LEU A 72 11.45 6.77 12.02
CA LEU A 72 9.99 6.94 11.99
C LEU A 72 9.30 6.17 13.12
N ALA A 73 9.82 5.02 13.54
CA ALA A 73 9.28 4.28 14.68
C ALA A 73 9.49 5.03 16.00
N GLU A 74 10.67 5.63 16.20
CA GLU A 74 10.99 6.47 17.36
C GLU A 74 10.05 7.69 17.44
N GLN A 75 9.66 8.25 16.29
CA GLN A 75 8.78 9.43 16.21
C GLN A 75 7.28 9.08 16.10
N LYS A 76 6.89 7.82 16.34
CA LYS A 76 5.49 7.35 16.15
C LYS A 76 4.45 8.23 16.84
N ALA A 77 4.74 8.76 18.03
CA ALA A 77 3.82 9.63 18.78
C ALA A 77 3.64 11.02 18.15
N ALA A 78 4.63 11.51 17.38
CA ALA A 78 4.57 12.79 16.68
C ALA A 78 3.86 12.70 15.32
N LEU A 79 3.74 11.48 14.77
CA LEU A 79 3.12 11.20 13.47
C LEU A 79 1.60 11.20 13.58
N GLN A 80 0.95 11.93 12.67
CA GLN A 80 -0.50 11.88 12.50
C GLN A 80 -0.85 11.49 11.06
N PRO A 81 -1.97 10.76 10.84
CA PRO A 81 -2.46 10.51 9.50
C PRO A 81 -2.84 11.84 8.84
N LEU A 82 -2.31 12.10 7.64
CA LEU A 82 -2.61 13.33 6.89
C LEU A 82 -3.85 13.17 6.02
N LEU A 83 -4.17 11.95 5.59
CA LEU A 83 -5.43 11.65 4.93
C LEU A 83 -6.57 11.56 5.94
N LYS A 84 -7.66 12.25 5.63
CA LYS A 84 -8.88 12.18 6.43
C LYS A 84 -9.51 10.81 6.28
N ARG A 85 -9.88 10.21 7.41
CA ARG A 85 -10.70 9.00 7.45
C ARG A 85 -12.15 9.38 7.19
N GLN A 86 -12.85 8.56 6.41
CA GLN A 86 -14.30 8.71 6.30
C GLN A 86 -14.92 8.30 7.64
N PRO A 87 -15.79 9.13 8.25
CA PRO A 87 -16.47 8.74 9.47
C PRO A 87 -17.36 7.54 9.20
N LEU A 88 -17.34 6.59 10.13
CA LEU A 88 -18.27 5.46 10.14
C LEU A 88 -19.58 5.94 10.76
N ARG A 89 -20.58 6.13 9.91
CA ARG A 89 -21.91 6.58 10.31
C ARG A 89 -22.84 5.38 10.23
N ASP A 90 -23.39 5.01 11.38
CA ASP A 90 -24.59 4.16 11.46
C ASP A 90 -25.80 5.08 11.34
N ALA A 91 -25.93 5.71 10.18
CA ALA A 91 -27.10 6.50 9.88
C ALA A 91 -28.16 5.54 9.32
N PRO A 92 -29.42 5.58 9.79
CA PRO A 92 -30.50 4.96 9.06
C PRO A 92 -30.47 5.56 7.67
N TYR A 93 -30.09 4.72 6.72
CA TYR A 93 -29.99 4.95 5.29
C TYR A 93 -30.94 6.08 4.88
N ALA A 94 -30.40 7.28 4.66
CA ALA A 94 -31.22 8.38 4.19
C ALA A 94 -31.64 8.02 2.76
N GLY A 95 -32.88 7.56 2.58
CA GLY A 95 -33.38 7.13 1.27
C GLY A 95 -34.62 6.26 1.37
N GLY A 96 -35.67 6.64 0.64
CA GLY A 96 -36.95 5.95 0.53
C GLY A 96 -36.89 4.62 -0.24
N ASP A 97 -37.62 4.50 -1.35
CA ASP A 97 -37.84 3.21 -2.02
C ASP A 97 -36.57 2.53 -2.58
N GLU A 98 -35.60 3.29 -3.11
CA GLU A 98 -34.38 2.72 -3.72
C GLU A 98 -33.57 1.88 -2.72
N ARG A 99 -33.50 2.34 -1.47
CA ARG A 99 -32.91 1.61 -0.33
C ARG A 99 -33.60 0.28 -0.11
N LEU A 100 -34.93 0.32 0.02
CA LEU A 100 -35.74 -0.84 0.35
C LEU A 100 -35.57 -1.88 -0.76
N GLN A 101 -35.61 -1.45 -2.02
CA GLN A 101 -35.37 -2.32 -3.17
C GLN A 101 -33.95 -2.91 -3.15
N ALA A 102 -32.92 -2.12 -2.82
CA ALA A 102 -31.55 -2.62 -2.70
C ALA A 102 -31.41 -3.69 -1.59
N GLU A 103 -32.03 -3.47 -0.42
CA GLU A 103 -32.00 -4.42 0.70
C GLU A 103 -32.83 -5.69 0.40
N LEU A 104 -34.00 -5.57 -0.24
CA LEU A 104 -34.80 -6.71 -0.68
C LEU A 104 -34.06 -7.53 -1.74
N ALA A 105 -33.44 -6.87 -2.73
CA ALA A 105 -32.62 -7.52 -3.73
C ALA A 105 -31.42 -8.24 -3.10
N TYR A 106 -30.73 -7.59 -2.15
CA TYR A 106 -29.65 -8.20 -1.38
C TYR A 106 -30.10 -9.46 -0.63
N ARG A 107 -31.22 -9.40 0.11
CA ARG A 107 -31.73 -10.53 0.88
C ARG A 107 -32.12 -11.70 -0.01
N LYS A 108 -32.80 -11.42 -1.12
CA LYS A 108 -33.18 -12.43 -2.12
C LYS A 108 -31.93 -13.09 -2.73
N ALA A 109 -30.99 -12.29 -3.24
CA ALA A 109 -29.77 -12.80 -3.85
C ALA A 109 -28.95 -13.64 -2.85
N ARG A 110 -28.83 -13.18 -1.59
CA ARG A 110 -28.12 -13.92 -0.54
C ARG A 110 -28.78 -15.27 -0.20
N GLN A 111 -30.11 -15.37 -0.29
CA GLN A 111 -30.83 -16.64 -0.11
C GLN A 111 -30.54 -17.60 -1.27
N GLU A 112 -30.45 -17.07 -2.50
CA GLU A 112 -30.17 -17.86 -3.70
C GLU A 112 -28.71 -18.36 -3.74
N ASN A 113 -27.75 -17.49 -3.39
CA ASN A 113 -26.34 -17.85 -3.35
C ASN A 113 -25.58 -17.02 -2.31
N ARG A 114 -25.42 -17.56 -1.10
CA ARG A 114 -24.70 -16.87 -0.01
C ARG A 114 -23.20 -16.73 -0.24
N ASP A 115 -22.62 -17.55 -1.12
CA ASP A 115 -21.18 -17.62 -1.37
C ASP A 115 -20.74 -16.67 -2.50
N ASP A 116 -21.69 -15.97 -3.14
CA ASP A 116 -21.39 -14.96 -4.14
C ASP A 116 -20.97 -13.64 -3.48
N VAL A 117 -19.67 -13.37 -3.56
CA VAL A 117 -19.02 -12.16 -3.05
C VAL A 117 -19.57 -10.88 -3.71
N MET A 118 -20.07 -10.95 -4.94
CA MET A 118 -20.65 -9.79 -5.65
C MET A 118 -21.84 -9.18 -4.93
N ILE A 119 -22.64 -10.01 -4.27
CA ILE A 119 -23.87 -9.59 -3.59
C ILE A 119 -23.52 -8.61 -2.45
N TYR A 120 -22.45 -8.93 -1.71
CA TYR A 120 -21.99 -8.13 -0.58
C TYR A 120 -21.30 -6.85 -1.02
N GLU A 121 -20.48 -6.91 -2.08
CA GLU A 121 -19.85 -5.70 -2.61
C GLU A 121 -20.89 -4.73 -3.18
N ALA A 122 -21.88 -5.24 -3.92
CA ALA A 122 -22.90 -4.41 -4.56
C ALA A 122 -23.74 -3.66 -3.51
N VAL A 123 -24.17 -4.34 -2.44
CA VAL A 123 -24.90 -3.67 -1.35
C VAL A 123 -23.99 -2.73 -0.55
N ALA A 124 -22.71 -3.06 -0.36
CA ALA A 124 -21.76 -2.18 0.31
C ALA A 124 -21.59 -0.86 -0.44
N ARG A 125 -21.40 -0.94 -1.76
CA ARG A 125 -21.28 0.22 -2.65
C ARG A 125 -22.52 1.11 -2.57
N ARG A 126 -23.73 0.54 -2.61
CA ARG A 126 -24.99 1.29 -2.50
C ARG A 126 -25.09 2.00 -1.15
N ARG A 127 -24.76 1.31 -0.05
CA ARG A 127 -24.73 1.89 1.30
C ARG A 127 -23.72 3.02 1.43
N ALA A 128 -22.53 2.85 0.84
CA ALA A 128 -21.52 3.90 0.81
C ALA A 128 -22.00 5.16 0.07
N PHE A 129 -22.64 4.99 -1.10
CA PHE A 129 -23.22 6.11 -1.86
C PHE A 129 -24.37 6.81 -1.12
N SER A 130 -25.16 6.08 -0.33
CA SER A 130 -26.23 6.66 0.49
C SER A 130 -25.73 7.24 1.83
N GLY A 131 -24.42 7.22 2.11
CA GLY A 131 -23.83 7.74 3.33
C GLY A 131 -23.86 6.78 4.54
N ASP A 132 -24.37 5.55 4.38
CA ASP A 132 -24.30 4.46 5.36
C ASP A 132 -22.93 3.77 5.28
N THR A 133 -21.89 4.48 5.71
CA THR A 133 -20.51 4.01 5.62
C THR A 133 -20.24 2.84 6.57
N TRP A 134 -20.91 2.78 7.72
CA TRP A 134 -20.79 1.64 8.64
C TRP A 134 -21.44 0.38 8.07
N GLY A 135 -22.65 0.50 7.51
CA GLY A 135 -23.33 -0.60 6.84
C GLY A 135 -22.59 -1.08 5.59
N ALA A 136 -21.88 -0.19 4.89
CA ALA A 136 -21.00 -0.55 3.78
C ALA A 136 -19.82 -1.41 4.23
N VAL A 137 -19.10 -0.99 5.28
CA VAL A 137 -17.99 -1.77 5.86
C VAL A 137 -18.50 -3.12 6.38
N ARG A 138 -19.66 -3.15 7.04
CA ARG A 138 -20.28 -4.40 7.52
C ARG A 138 -20.59 -5.36 6.38
N ALA A 139 -21.09 -4.87 5.24
CA ALA A 139 -21.32 -5.72 4.08
C ALA A 139 -19.99 -6.24 3.49
N LEU A 140 -18.95 -5.40 3.44
CA LEU A 140 -17.61 -5.79 3.00
C LEU A 140 -16.90 -6.79 3.93
N SER A 141 -17.33 -6.99 5.18
CA SER A 141 -16.76 -8.04 6.04
C SER A 141 -17.18 -9.44 5.60
N SER A 142 -18.35 -9.58 4.97
CA SER A 142 -18.91 -10.89 4.60
C SER A 142 -18.03 -11.67 3.61
N PRO A 143 -17.45 -11.07 2.54
CA PRO A 143 -16.49 -11.76 1.69
C PRO A 143 -15.24 -12.27 2.44
N VAL A 144 -14.75 -11.51 3.43
CA VAL A 144 -13.61 -11.91 4.26
C VAL A 144 -13.98 -13.10 5.16
N GLU A 145 -15.19 -13.11 5.72
CA GLU A 145 -15.69 -14.22 6.53
C GLU A 145 -15.88 -15.50 5.71
N LEU A 146 -16.43 -15.37 4.49
CA LEU A 146 -16.67 -16.49 3.58
C LEU A 146 -15.37 -17.05 2.99
N ARG A 147 -14.37 -16.19 2.78
CA ARG A 147 -13.13 -16.52 2.06
C ARG A 147 -11.90 -15.91 2.70
N SER A 148 -11.68 -16.23 3.98
CA SER A 148 -10.64 -15.62 4.82
C SER A 148 -9.19 -15.86 4.37
N GLN A 149 -8.95 -16.86 3.52
CA GLN A 149 -7.63 -17.17 2.97
C GLN A 149 -7.51 -16.89 1.46
N ASP A 150 -8.56 -16.36 0.82
CA ASP A 150 -8.52 -16.05 -0.60
C ASP A 150 -7.94 -14.65 -0.83
N ALA A 151 -6.73 -14.60 -1.41
CA ALA A 151 -6.01 -13.34 -1.62
C ALA A 151 -6.78 -12.36 -2.53
N GLU A 152 -7.51 -12.84 -3.53
CA GLU A 152 -8.27 -11.97 -4.44
C GLU A 152 -9.49 -11.34 -3.73
N ALA A 153 -10.17 -12.11 -2.86
CA ALA A 153 -11.25 -11.62 -2.02
C ALA A 153 -10.75 -10.61 -0.98
N LEU A 154 -9.62 -10.90 -0.32
CA LEU A 154 -9.00 -9.99 0.64
C LEU A 154 -8.58 -8.68 -0.02
N ARG A 155 -7.99 -8.72 -1.23
CA ARG A 155 -7.66 -7.52 -2.01
C ARG A 155 -8.90 -6.72 -2.41
N LEU A 156 -9.93 -7.38 -2.93
CA LEU A 156 -11.20 -6.74 -3.28
C LEU A 156 -11.76 -5.92 -2.11
N VAL A 157 -11.81 -6.54 -0.93
CA VAL A 157 -12.30 -5.88 0.28
C VAL A 157 -11.33 -4.78 0.73
N GLY A 158 -10.02 -5.02 0.70
CA GLY A 158 -8.99 -4.03 1.01
C GLY A 158 -9.10 -2.77 0.14
N TYR A 159 -9.33 -2.93 -1.16
CA TYR A 159 -9.57 -1.81 -2.09
C TYR A 159 -10.86 -1.05 -1.74
N GLY A 160 -11.93 -1.76 -1.39
CA GLY A 160 -13.16 -1.17 -0.90
C GLY A 160 -12.94 -0.33 0.37
N LEU A 161 -12.20 -0.86 1.34
CA LEU A 161 -11.87 -0.16 2.58
C LEU A 161 -10.98 1.07 2.34
N LEU A 162 -10.01 1.00 1.42
CA LEU A 162 -9.24 2.18 0.99
C LEU A 162 -10.15 3.27 0.40
N ALA A 163 -11.07 2.89 -0.50
CA ALA A 163 -12.02 3.84 -1.11
C ALA A 163 -12.99 4.45 -0.08
N LEU A 164 -13.30 3.72 1.00
CA LEU A 164 -14.10 4.20 2.14
C LEU A 164 -13.27 4.91 3.22
N GLY A 165 -12.00 5.20 2.98
CA GLY A 165 -11.14 5.88 3.94
C GLY A 165 -10.84 5.09 5.23
N GLN A 166 -11.09 3.78 5.23
CA GLN A 166 -10.86 2.85 6.35
C GLN A 166 -9.45 2.24 6.27
N TYR A 167 -8.45 3.12 6.24
CA TYR A 167 -7.06 2.75 5.94
C TYR A 167 -6.45 1.71 6.89
N PRO A 168 -6.64 1.79 8.24
CA PRO A 168 -6.09 0.78 9.13
C PRO A 168 -6.64 -0.61 8.85
N ALA A 169 -7.95 -0.74 8.66
CA ALA A 169 -8.58 -2.02 8.37
C ALA A 169 -8.12 -2.58 7.00
N ALA A 170 -7.93 -1.72 6.00
CA ALA A 170 -7.34 -2.13 4.73
C ALA A 170 -5.92 -2.67 4.91
N ALA A 171 -5.08 -2.00 5.73
CA ALA A 171 -3.71 -2.44 5.99
C ALA A 171 -3.65 -3.84 6.63
N GLU A 172 -4.54 -4.15 7.58
CA GLU A 172 -4.61 -5.50 8.19
C GLU A 172 -5.00 -6.59 7.16
N LEU A 173 -5.90 -6.29 6.23
CA LEU A 173 -6.25 -7.24 5.16
C LEU A 173 -5.08 -7.44 4.18
N PHE A 174 -4.36 -6.38 3.81
CA PHE A 174 -3.19 -6.52 2.96
C PHE A 174 -2.02 -7.22 3.66
N GLU A 175 -1.90 -7.09 4.99
CA GLU A 175 -0.98 -7.94 5.77
C GLU A 175 -1.33 -9.42 5.60
N HIS A 176 -2.61 -9.81 5.67
CA HIS A 176 -3.00 -11.20 5.42
C HIS A 176 -2.67 -11.67 3.99
N VAL A 177 -2.85 -10.78 3.00
CA VAL A 177 -2.43 -11.05 1.61
C VAL A 177 -0.91 -11.24 1.55
N ARG A 178 -0.11 -10.37 2.16
CA ARG A 178 1.36 -10.49 2.22
C ARG A 178 1.79 -11.80 2.88
N LEU A 179 1.17 -12.18 4.00
CA LEU A 179 1.52 -13.41 4.72
C LEU A 179 1.22 -14.67 3.91
N SER A 180 0.14 -14.66 3.11
CA SER A 180 -0.22 -15.79 2.24
C SER A 180 0.52 -15.77 0.89
N ARG A 181 0.94 -14.59 0.41
CA ARG A 181 1.60 -14.37 -0.87
C ARG A 181 2.92 -13.58 -0.72
N PRO A 182 3.88 -14.04 0.09
CA PRO A 182 5.12 -13.30 0.36
C PRO A 182 6.06 -13.20 -0.86
N PHE A 183 5.75 -13.92 -1.94
CA PHE A 183 6.48 -13.90 -3.21
C PHE A 183 5.93 -12.86 -4.20
N GLU A 184 4.79 -12.21 -3.90
CA GLU A 184 4.18 -11.18 -4.73
C GLU A 184 4.60 -9.79 -4.21
N PRO A 185 5.41 -9.00 -4.95
CA PRO A 185 5.78 -7.64 -4.51
C PRO A 185 4.57 -6.71 -4.36
N GLN A 186 3.51 -6.96 -5.12
CA GLN A 186 2.25 -6.23 -5.03
C GLN A 186 1.65 -6.29 -3.63
N ALA A 187 1.74 -7.42 -2.94
CA ALA A 187 1.19 -7.57 -1.59
C ALA A 187 1.84 -6.61 -0.59
N PHE A 188 3.16 -6.40 -0.70
CA PHE A 188 3.88 -5.42 0.12
C PHE A 188 3.55 -3.98 -0.28
N LEU A 189 3.43 -3.71 -1.59
CA LEU A 189 3.11 -2.38 -2.11
C LEU A 189 1.70 -1.93 -1.70
N GLU A 190 0.71 -2.80 -1.81
CA GLU A 190 -0.69 -2.52 -1.43
C GLU A 190 -0.83 -2.26 0.07
N GLU A 191 -0.15 -3.06 0.90
CA GLU A 191 -0.09 -2.82 2.34
C GLU A 191 0.63 -1.49 2.64
N ALA A 192 1.74 -1.18 1.96
CA ALA A 192 2.47 0.07 2.15
C ALA A 192 1.59 1.30 1.82
N LEU A 193 0.79 1.23 0.75
CA LEU A 193 -0.18 2.27 0.39
C LEU A 193 -1.23 2.48 1.49
N ALA A 194 -1.76 1.40 2.06
CA ALA A 194 -2.72 1.47 3.15
C ALA A 194 -2.11 1.98 4.46
N LEU A 195 -0.88 1.56 4.78
CA LEU A 195 -0.13 2.01 5.95
C LEU A 195 0.25 3.50 5.85
N ASP A 196 0.69 3.96 4.68
CA ASP A 196 0.93 5.39 4.38
C ASP A 196 -0.34 6.20 4.62
N ALA A 197 -1.46 5.77 4.03
CA ALA A 197 -2.76 6.42 4.23
C ALA A 197 -3.25 6.38 5.69
N ALA A 198 -2.93 5.32 6.43
CA ALA A 198 -3.26 5.17 7.84
C ALA A 198 -2.35 5.99 8.78
N GLY A 199 -1.29 6.62 8.28
CA GLY A 199 -0.27 7.33 9.07
C GLY A 199 0.73 6.42 9.79
N ARG A 200 0.77 5.12 9.46
CA ARG A 200 1.73 4.13 9.98
C ARG A 200 3.02 4.17 9.16
N TYR A 201 3.65 5.35 9.09
CA TYR A 201 4.72 5.62 8.12
C TYR A 201 5.98 4.77 8.28
N SER A 202 6.34 4.35 9.50
CA SER A 202 7.47 3.44 9.72
C SER A 202 7.22 2.06 9.07
N GLU A 203 6.00 1.53 9.22
CA GLU A 203 5.62 0.24 8.65
C GLU A 203 5.42 0.34 7.13
N ALA A 204 4.89 1.47 6.65
CA ALA A 204 4.84 1.77 5.22
C ALA A 204 6.27 1.81 4.62
N ALA A 205 7.20 2.53 5.26
CA ALA A 205 8.60 2.58 4.86
C ALA A 205 9.24 1.19 4.83
N ARG A 206 9.01 0.36 5.85
CA ARG A 206 9.48 -1.03 5.89
C ARG A 206 9.06 -1.80 4.64
N ASN A 207 7.79 -1.72 4.27
CA ASN A 207 7.26 -2.46 3.12
C ASN A 207 7.78 -1.90 1.78
N TYR A 208 7.87 -0.57 1.64
CA TYR A 208 8.49 0.03 0.44
C TYR A 208 9.96 -0.39 0.30
N GLU A 209 10.73 -0.37 1.39
CA GLU A 209 12.12 -0.82 1.39
C GLU A 209 12.27 -2.30 1.01
N ILE A 210 11.38 -3.16 1.49
CA ILE A 210 11.36 -4.57 1.11
C ILE A 210 11.11 -4.74 -0.40
N VAL A 211 10.14 -4.00 -0.96
CA VAL A 211 9.87 -4.02 -2.41
C VAL A 211 11.10 -3.58 -3.20
N LEU A 212 11.80 -2.55 -2.74
CA LEU A 212 12.98 -2.00 -3.41
C LEU A 212 14.21 -2.91 -3.32
N ALA A 213 14.42 -3.57 -2.17
CA ALA A 213 15.62 -4.35 -1.88
C ALA A 213 15.59 -5.77 -2.45
N ARG A 214 14.43 -6.42 -2.48
CA ARG A 214 14.33 -7.84 -2.83
C ARG A 214 14.26 -8.08 -4.35
N PRO A 215 14.80 -9.21 -4.83
CA PRO A 215 14.55 -9.66 -6.19
C PRO A 215 13.13 -10.24 -6.29
N TRP A 216 12.39 -9.82 -7.31
CA TRP A 216 11.03 -10.29 -7.61
C TRP A 216 11.00 -10.89 -9.01
N LYS A 217 10.39 -12.07 -9.15
CA LYS A 217 10.40 -12.83 -10.41
C LYS A 217 9.48 -12.26 -11.49
N ARG A 218 8.32 -11.73 -11.10
CA ARG A 218 7.27 -11.24 -12.01
C ARG A 218 7.02 -9.76 -11.74
N HIS A 219 7.10 -8.94 -12.79
CA HIS A 219 6.84 -7.49 -12.76
C HIS A 219 7.62 -6.70 -11.70
N GLY A 220 8.82 -7.18 -11.36
CA GLY A 220 9.61 -6.61 -10.27
C GLY A 220 10.10 -5.20 -10.54
N GLY A 221 10.39 -4.83 -11.79
CA GLY A 221 10.89 -3.50 -12.14
C GLY A 221 9.80 -2.44 -12.08
N GLU A 222 8.62 -2.79 -12.57
CA GLU A 222 7.39 -2.02 -12.59
C GLU A 222 6.94 -1.71 -11.15
N VAL A 223 6.82 -2.75 -10.32
CA VAL A 223 6.41 -2.63 -8.92
C VAL A 223 7.43 -1.83 -8.10
N ARG A 224 8.74 -2.01 -8.34
CA ARG A 224 9.80 -1.18 -7.72
C ARG A 224 9.68 0.29 -8.10
N THR A 225 9.38 0.57 -9.36
CA THR A 225 9.23 1.95 -9.84
C THR A 225 8.03 2.64 -9.17
N VAL A 226 6.88 1.96 -9.12
CA VAL A 226 5.68 2.48 -8.41
C VAL A 226 5.93 2.66 -6.92
N ALA A 227 6.58 1.68 -6.26
CA ALA A 227 6.99 1.79 -4.87
C ALA A 227 7.93 2.98 -4.65
N GLY A 228 8.90 3.20 -5.55
CA GLY A 228 9.81 4.34 -5.52
C GLY A 228 9.08 5.68 -5.55
N PHE A 229 8.14 5.88 -6.48
CA PHE A 229 7.35 7.13 -6.55
C PHE A 229 6.50 7.35 -5.29
N HIS A 230 5.77 6.33 -4.84
CA HIS A 230 4.94 6.45 -3.65
C HIS A 230 5.78 6.67 -2.38
N TYR A 231 6.90 5.98 -2.24
CA TYR A 231 7.79 6.13 -1.10
C TYR A 231 8.49 7.49 -1.09
N ALA A 232 9.07 7.91 -2.22
CA ALA A 232 9.69 9.23 -2.36
C ALA A 232 8.69 10.35 -2.02
N ARG A 233 7.44 10.23 -2.49
CA ARG A 233 6.36 11.17 -2.16
C ARG A 233 6.12 11.24 -0.65
N MET A 234 6.03 10.07 0.01
CA MET A 234 5.83 9.99 1.46
C MET A 234 7.00 10.65 2.20
N LEU A 235 8.24 10.34 1.83
CA LEU A 235 9.44 10.95 2.42
C LEU A 235 9.45 12.47 2.25
N ALA A 236 9.23 12.96 1.02
CA ALA A 236 9.23 14.39 0.72
C ALA A 236 8.15 15.15 1.50
N GLY A 237 6.96 14.57 1.67
CA GLY A 237 5.90 15.19 2.45
C GLY A 237 6.18 15.18 3.96
N LEU A 238 6.78 14.10 4.48
CA LEU A 238 7.19 14.01 5.89
C LEU A 238 8.37 14.92 6.23
N GLU A 239 9.30 15.15 5.31
CA GLU A 239 10.41 16.12 5.44
C GLU A 239 9.90 17.54 5.74
N ARG A 240 8.72 17.90 5.24
CA ARG A 240 8.10 19.22 5.42
C ARG A 240 7.36 19.37 6.74
N GLN A 241 7.14 18.28 7.46
CA GLN A 241 6.42 18.32 8.74
C GLN A 241 7.33 18.90 9.83
N SER A 242 6.95 20.03 10.40
CA SER A 242 7.72 20.70 11.46
C SER A 242 8.00 19.80 12.66
N LYS A 243 7.04 18.94 13.02
CA LYS A 243 7.18 17.93 14.09
C LYS A 243 8.25 16.87 13.82
N LEU A 244 8.68 16.72 12.56
CA LEU A 244 9.68 15.76 12.11
C LEU A 244 11.01 16.40 11.72
N ALA A 245 11.24 17.67 12.09
CA ALA A 245 12.49 18.37 11.77
C ALA A 245 13.75 17.59 12.18
N GLY A 246 13.71 16.87 13.31
CA GLY A 246 14.83 16.06 13.80
C GLY A 246 15.13 14.80 12.98
N VAL A 247 14.19 14.33 12.14
CA VAL A 247 14.37 13.17 11.26
C VAL A 247 14.43 13.54 9.77
N ALA A 248 14.09 14.77 9.40
CA ALA A 248 14.01 15.24 8.02
C ALA A 248 15.31 15.00 7.22
N ALA A 249 16.48 15.13 7.83
CA ALA A 249 17.76 14.86 7.18
C ALA A 249 17.90 13.38 6.74
N VAL A 250 17.46 12.44 7.57
CA VAL A 250 17.48 11.00 7.27
C VAL A 250 16.50 10.66 6.15
N LEU A 251 15.29 11.26 6.20
CA LEU A 251 14.29 11.08 5.14
C LEU A 251 14.79 11.60 3.80
N LYS A 252 15.37 12.81 3.79
CA LYS A 252 15.94 13.44 2.60
C LYS A 252 17.09 12.63 2.01
N ALA A 253 18.04 12.19 2.85
CA ALA A 253 19.16 11.38 2.42
C ALA A 253 18.68 10.10 1.72
N ARG A 254 17.72 9.39 2.34
CA ARG A 254 17.16 8.19 1.72
C ARG A 254 16.42 8.50 0.42
N ARG A 255 15.61 9.56 0.39
CA ARG A 255 14.86 9.96 -0.82
C ARG A 255 15.79 10.21 -2.00
N VAL A 256 16.94 10.86 -1.80
CA VAL A 256 17.92 11.13 -2.88
C VAL A 256 18.54 9.83 -3.41
N GLU A 257 18.73 8.82 -2.58
CA GLU A 257 19.26 7.51 -2.96
C GLU A 257 18.25 6.59 -3.66
N LEU A 258 16.96 6.90 -3.60
CA LEU A 258 15.93 6.03 -4.17
C LEU A 258 16.13 5.91 -5.70
N PRO A 259 16.06 4.68 -6.25
CA PRO A 259 16.18 4.47 -7.68
C PRO A 259 14.92 4.94 -8.39
N GLY A 260 15.07 5.83 -9.37
CA GLY A 260 13.98 6.20 -10.27
C GLY A 260 13.77 5.17 -11.39
N PRO A 261 12.85 5.48 -12.32
CA PRO A 261 12.75 4.75 -13.58
C PRO A 261 14.13 4.65 -14.23
N ASP A 262 14.55 3.46 -14.65
CA ASP A 262 15.85 3.18 -15.28
C ASP A 262 17.07 3.32 -14.36
N GLY A 263 16.88 3.36 -13.03
CA GLY A 263 17.97 3.41 -12.05
C GLY A 263 18.62 4.80 -11.88
N VAL A 264 18.06 5.84 -12.52
CA VAL A 264 18.51 7.22 -12.39
C VAL A 264 18.01 7.82 -11.07
N ALA A 265 18.83 8.65 -10.40
CA ALA A 265 18.49 9.37 -9.17
C ALA A 265 17.38 10.44 -9.36
N THR A 266 16.18 9.99 -9.72
CA THR A 266 15.03 10.81 -10.14
C THR A 266 14.44 11.62 -9.00
N PHE A 267 14.66 11.19 -7.76
CA PHE A 267 14.01 11.75 -6.58
C PHE A 267 14.85 12.78 -5.82
N ALA A 268 16.08 13.08 -6.28
CA ALA A 268 16.97 14.05 -5.64
C ALA A 268 16.29 15.43 -5.48
N ASP A 269 15.76 15.95 -6.59
CA ASP A 269 15.12 17.26 -6.63
C ASP A 269 13.61 17.23 -6.35
N ALA A 270 13.01 16.03 -6.27
CA ALA A 270 11.58 15.84 -6.06
C ALA A 270 10.72 16.78 -6.95
N GLN A 271 11.02 16.79 -8.26
CA GLN A 271 10.35 17.66 -9.22
C GLN A 271 8.84 17.39 -9.25
N PRO A 272 7.99 18.43 -9.11
CA PRO A 272 6.55 18.27 -9.03
C PRO A 272 5.96 17.43 -10.17
N ILE A 273 4.93 16.65 -9.84
CA ILE A 273 4.09 15.93 -10.81
C ILE A 273 2.65 16.34 -10.55
N ASP A 274 2.07 17.13 -11.45
CA ASP A 274 0.71 17.63 -11.28
C ASP A 274 -0.34 16.53 -11.20
N TYR A 275 -0.16 15.45 -11.97
CA TYR A 275 -1.05 14.30 -11.95
C TYR A 275 -0.32 12.97 -12.07
N GLN A 276 -0.49 12.12 -11.07
CA GLN A 276 0.00 10.74 -11.06
C GLN A 276 -1.16 9.78 -10.83
N LEU A 277 -1.24 8.74 -11.66
CA LEU A 277 -2.21 7.67 -11.53
C LEU A 277 -1.49 6.34 -11.42
N THR A 278 -1.88 5.52 -10.46
CA THR A 278 -1.50 4.10 -10.41
C THR A 278 -2.73 3.21 -10.36
N THR A 279 -2.72 2.15 -11.15
CA THR A 279 -3.76 1.12 -11.15
C THR A 279 -3.23 -0.15 -10.54
N HIS A 280 -4.03 -0.80 -9.70
CA HIS A 280 -3.75 -2.10 -9.12
C HIS A 280 -5.00 -2.96 -9.31
N TRP A 281 -4.86 -4.27 -9.40
CA TRP A 281 -6.03 -5.16 -9.50
C TRP A 281 -5.80 -6.45 -8.74
N ASN A 282 -6.90 -7.09 -8.33
CA ASN A 282 -6.87 -8.21 -7.39
C ASN A 282 -6.62 -9.57 -8.04
N SER A 283 -6.98 -9.74 -9.32
CA SER A 283 -6.90 -11.01 -10.04
C SER A 283 -5.60 -11.14 -10.83
N ASP A 284 -4.94 -12.28 -10.68
CA ASP A 284 -3.76 -12.59 -11.49
C ASP A 284 -4.16 -13.00 -12.92
N SER A 285 -3.18 -13.11 -13.83
CA SER A 285 -3.36 -13.53 -15.22
C SER A 285 -4.47 -12.75 -15.95
N THR A 286 -4.43 -11.43 -15.76
CA THR A 286 -5.42 -10.49 -16.25
C THR A 286 -4.73 -9.45 -17.14
N ASP A 287 -5.45 -9.02 -18.18
CA ASP A 287 -5.00 -8.01 -19.14
C ASP A 287 -5.89 -6.75 -19.02
N ILE A 288 -5.31 -5.69 -18.43
CA ILE A 288 -5.98 -4.43 -18.10
C ILE A 288 -5.09 -3.26 -18.55
N ASP A 289 -5.56 -2.51 -19.55
CA ASP A 289 -4.89 -1.29 -20.00
C ASP A 289 -5.46 -0.05 -19.30
N LEU A 290 -4.58 0.82 -18.80
CA LEU A 290 -4.88 2.20 -18.44
C LEU A 290 -4.83 3.11 -19.67
N TRP A 291 -5.94 3.79 -19.92
CA TRP A 291 -6.06 4.81 -20.94
C TRP A 291 -6.34 6.16 -20.29
N VAL A 292 -5.59 7.20 -20.67
CA VAL A 292 -5.84 8.57 -20.22
C VAL A 292 -6.09 9.44 -21.44
N ILE A 293 -7.31 9.94 -21.59
CA ILE A 293 -7.65 10.92 -22.63
C ILE A 293 -7.48 12.31 -22.04
N GLU A 294 -6.54 13.06 -22.58
CA GLU A 294 -6.14 14.38 -22.12
C GLU A 294 -7.04 15.50 -22.69
N PRO A 295 -6.92 16.76 -22.20
CA PRO A 295 -7.78 17.86 -22.63
C PRO A 295 -7.83 18.16 -24.13
N ASN A 296 -6.74 17.87 -24.86
CA ASN A 296 -6.68 18.02 -26.32
C ASN A 296 -7.35 16.85 -27.08
N GLY A 297 -7.94 15.88 -26.38
CA GLY A 297 -8.54 14.68 -26.95
C GLY A 297 -7.53 13.57 -27.29
N GLU A 298 -6.24 13.79 -27.04
CA GLU A 298 -5.21 12.78 -27.27
C GLU A 298 -5.26 11.69 -26.21
N LYS A 299 -5.13 10.44 -26.64
CA LYS A 299 -5.21 9.27 -25.78
C LYS A 299 -3.81 8.74 -25.49
N CYS A 300 -3.41 8.76 -24.22
CA CYS A 300 -2.26 8.03 -23.69
C CYS A 300 -2.67 6.58 -23.39
N PHE A 301 -2.01 5.60 -24.00
CA PHE A 301 -2.29 4.17 -23.83
C PHE A 301 -1.12 3.31 -24.32
N TYR A 302 -1.18 1.98 -24.24
CA TYR A 302 -0.06 1.09 -24.55
C TYR A 302 0.61 1.31 -25.93
N GLN A 303 -0.13 1.68 -26.98
CA GLN A 303 0.46 1.99 -28.31
C GLN A 303 0.94 3.43 -28.47
N HIS A 304 0.53 4.33 -27.57
CA HIS A 304 0.88 5.75 -27.58
C HIS A 304 1.16 6.22 -26.16
N LYS A 305 2.36 5.87 -25.67
CA LYS A 305 2.75 6.05 -24.27
C LYS A 305 3.14 7.47 -23.91
N ASP A 306 3.55 8.29 -24.88
CA ASP A 306 3.96 9.69 -24.66
C ASP A 306 3.07 10.62 -25.49
N THR A 307 2.39 11.57 -24.84
CA THR A 307 1.46 12.49 -25.51
C THR A 307 2.04 13.88 -25.75
N ARG A 308 1.41 14.67 -26.61
CA ARG A 308 1.83 16.06 -26.87
C ARG A 308 1.70 16.99 -25.66
N LEU A 309 0.77 16.72 -24.73
CA LEU A 309 0.64 17.51 -23.49
C LEU A 309 1.60 17.02 -22.38
N GLY A 310 2.46 16.04 -22.67
CA GLY A 310 3.47 15.55 -21.75
C GLY A 310 2.97 14.48 -20.78
N GLY A 311 1.83 13.86 -21.07
CA GLY A 311 1.37 12.64 -20.43
C GLY A 311 2.27 11.46 -20.82
N LYS A 312 2.62 10.63 -19.84
CA LYS A 312 3.49 9.47 -20.00
C LYS A 312 2.91 8.25 -19.28
N LEU A 313 2.61 7.18 -20.02
CA LEU A 313 2.38 5.84 -19.51
C LEU A 313 3.70 5.07 -19.52
N TYR A 314 4.12 4.50 -18.39
CA TYR A 314 5.48 3.94 -18.29
C TYR A 314 5.63 2.57 -18.95
N TRP A 315 4.64 1.70 -18.76
CA TRP A 315 4.65 0.34 -19.27
C TRP A 315 3.21 -0.14 -19.43
N ASP A 316 3.09 -1.37 -19.90
CA ASP A 316 1.84 -2.09 -20.14
C ASP A 316 2.04 -3.51 -19.59
N ILE A 317 1.21 -3.91 -18.62
CA ILE A 317 1.26 -5.26 -18.04
C ILE A 317 0.08 -6.07 -18.57
N THR A 318 0.39 -7.04 -19.43
CA THR A 318 -0.62 -7.89 -20.10
C THR A 318 -0.77 -9.27 -19.43
N ASP A 319 0.17 -9.66 -18.56
CA ASP A 319 0.20 -10.97 -17.94
C ASP A 319 0.42 -10.88 -16.42
N GLY A 320 -0.61 -10.51 -15.67
CA GLY A 320 -0.59 -10.74 -14.22
C GLY A 320 -1.33 -9.72 -13.40
N LEU A 321 -0.88 -9.54 -12.15
CA LEU A 321 -1.22 -8.37 -11.34
C LEU A 321 -0.47 -7.14 -11.88
N GLY A 322 -1.09 -5.98 -11.74
CA GLY A 322 -0.46 -4.70 -12.03
C GLY A 322 0.75 -4.41 -11.11
N PRO A 323 1.23 -3.16 -11.05
CA PRO A 323 0.49 -1.93 -11.36
C PRO A 323 0.80 -1.34 -12.73
N GLU A 324 -0.02 -0.40 -13.22
CA GLU A 324 0.39 0.57 -14.25
C GLU A 324 0.57 1.97 -13.68
N LEU A 325 1.38 2.79 -14.35
CA LEU A 325 1.76 4.13 -13.90
C LEU A 325 1.64 5.15 -15.02
N TYR A 326 0.85 6.19 -14.78
CA TYR A 326 0.74 7.36 -15.65
C TYR A 326 1.16 8.64 -14.93
N HIS A 327 1.91 9.50 -15.64
CA HIS A 327 2.29 10.84 -15.18
C HIS A 327 1.93 11.91 -16.19
N ALA A 328 1.38 13.03 -15.72
CA ALA A 328 1.48 14.32 -16.39
C ALA A 328 2.22 15.28 -15.46
N ARG A 329 3.50 15.57 -15.76
CA ARG A 329 4.34 16.41 -14.90
C ARG A 329 3.83 17.85 -14.84
N LYS A 330 3.42 18.39 -16.00
CA LYS A 330 2.77 19.69 -16.15
C LYS A 330 1.40 19.47 -16.78
N ALA A 331 0.39 19.22 -15.97
CA ALA A 331 -0.92 18.83 -16.46
C ALA A 331 -1.63 20.06 -17.06
N ALA A 332 -1.97 20.01 -18.34
CA ALA A 332 -2.74 21.06 -19.00
C ALA A 332 -4.13 21.19 -18.35
N PRO A 333 -4.69 22.41 -18.21
CA PRO A 333 -6.07 22.59 -17.80
C PRO A 333 -7.07 21.94 -18.77
N GLY A 334 -8.16 21.41 -18.24
CA GLY A 334 -9.27 20.82 -18.97
C GLY A 334 -9.64 19.41 -18.50
N PRO A 335 -10.50 18.71 -19.26
CA PRO A 335 -11.01 17.41 -18.85
C PRO A 335 -10.02 16.28 -19.13
N TYR A 336 -9.74 15.47 -18.12
CA TYR A 336 -9.07 14.18 -18.23
C TYR A 336 -10.09 13.07 -18.05
N HIS A 337 -10.09 12.10 -18.97
CA HIS A 337 -10.90 10.89 -18.86
C HIS A 337 -9.98 9.70 -18.61
N VAL A 338 -10.10 9.12 -17.41
CA VAL A 338 -9.38 7.91 -17.03
C VAL A 338 -10.27 6.73 -17.37
N VAL A 339 -9.83 5.95 -18.35
CA VAL A 339 -10.54 4.81 -18.90
C VAL A 339 -9.68 3.57 -18.66
N VAL A 340 -10.32 2.43 -18.44
CA VAL A 340 -9.66 1.13 -18.47
C VAL A 340 -10.24 0.29 -19.58
N HIS A 341 -9.38 -0.35 -20.37
CA HIS A 341 -9.79 -1.42 -21.28
C HIS A 341 -9.45 -2.76 -20.61
N TYR A 342 -10.49 -3.49 -20.23
CA TYR A 342 -10.38 -4.83 -19.64
C TYR A 342 -10.62 -5.88 -20.73
N TYR A 343 -9.56 -6.54 -21.19
CA TYR A 343 -9.68 -7.58 -22.22
C TYR A 343 -10.24 -8.87 -21.65
N GLY A 344 -9.79 -9.27 -20.45
CA GLY A 344 -10.32 -10.42 -19.76
C GLY A 344 -9.41 -10.96 -18.66
N ASN A 345 -9.93 -11.94 -17.94
CA ASN A 345 -9.23 -12.71 -16.93
C ASN A 345 -9.15 -14.16 -17.40
N ASN A 346 -7.92 -14.64 -17.61
CA ASN A 346 -7.63 -15.98 -18.12
C ASN A 346 -7.39 -17.00 -16.98
N SER A 347 -7.62 -16.62 -15.72
CA SER A 347 -7.48 -17.51 -14.57
C SER A 347 -8.55 -18.61 -14.60
N ALA A 348 -8.10 -19.85 -14.43
CA ALA A 348 -8.99 -20.99 -14.18
C ALA A 348 -9.76 -20.88 -12.85
N ARG A 349 -9.32 -19.99 -11.95
CA ARG A 349 -10.00 -19.63 -10.70
C ARG A 349 -10.66 -18.27 -10.86
N TYR A 350 -11.93 -18.27 -11.26
CA TYR A 350 -12.78 -17.08 -11.24
C TYR A 350 -13.65 -17.10 -9.98
N VAL A 351 -13.02 -16.90 -8.82
CA VAL A 351 -13.67 -17.05 -7.51
C VAL A 351 -14.37 -15.77 -7.09
N VAL A 352 -13.75 -14.61 -7.33
CA VAL A 352 -14.28 -13.27 -7.08
C VAL A 352 -14.19 -12.44 -8.37
N PRO A 353 -14.97 -11.36 -8.51
CA PRO A 353 -14.78 -10.43 -9.62
C PRO A 353 -13.37 -9.83 -9.66
N THR A 354 -12.92 -9.50 -10.85
CA THR A 354 -11.77 -8.61 -11.03
C THR A 354 -12.17 -7.19 -10.65
N ALA A 355 -11.45 -6.63 -9.69
CA ALA A 355 -11.58 -5.27 -9.22
C ALA A 355 -10.25 -4.53 -9.37
N LEU A 356 -10.39 -3.27 -9.78
CA LEU A 356 -9.29 -2.34 -9.96
C LEU A 356 -9.36 -1.25 -8.89
N LEU A 357 -8.23 -1.04 -8.23
CA LEU A 357 -7.92 0.12 -7.41
C LEU A 357 -7.21 1.16 -8.28
N LEU A 358 -7.80 2.34 -8.41
CA LEU A 358 -7.16 3.53 -8.95
C LEU A 358 -6.70 4.41 -7.78
N VAL A 359 -5.40 4.66 -7.69
CA VAL A 359 -4.82 5.67 -6.82
C VAL A 359 -4.54 6.91 -7.65
N SER A 360 -5.11 8.05 -7.27
CA SER A 360 -4.88 9.34 -7.91
C SER A 360 -4.15 10.26 -6.95
N ASP A 361 -2.95 10.69 -7.33
CA ASP A 361 -2.16 11.67 -6.61
C ASP A 361 -2.11 12.99 -7.41
N ARG A 362 -2.32 14.11 -6.72
CA ARG A 362 -2.27 15.47 -7.30
C ARG A 362 -1.10 16.24 -6.71
N GLY A 363 -0.37 16.95 -7.57
CA GLY A 363 0.76 17.77 -7.17
C GLY A 363 1.79 17.00 -6.34
N VAL A 364 2.16 15.78 -6.77
CA VAL A 364 3.19 14.96 -6.11
C VAL A 364 4.44 15.81 -5.87
N PHE A 365 5.02 15.72 -4.68
CA PHE A 365 6.14 16.52 -4.21
C PHE A 365 5.84 18.00 -3.95
N THR A 366 4.57 18.44 -3.96
CA THR A 366 4.18 19.79 -3.50
C THR A 366 3.84 19.78 -2.00
N ALA A 367 3.54 20.94 -1.41
CA ALA A 367 3.27 21.06 0.02
C ALA A 367 2.00 20.32 0.48
N ASP A 368 0.99 20.21 -0.39
CA ASP A 368 -0.32 19.65 -0.06
C ASP A 368 -0.51 18.19 -0.52
N ASP A 369 0.50 17.59 -1.15
CA ASP A 369 0.38 16.31 -1.87
C ASP A 369 -0.16 15.15 -1.01
N MET A 370 0.32 15.03 0.22
CA MET A 370 -0.05 13.97 1.16
C MET A 370 -1.54 14.00 1.54
N ALA A 371 -2.21 15.15 1.40
CA ALA A 371 -3.64 15.30 1.69
C ALA A 371 -4.53 15.12 0.44
N GLN A 372 -3.96 15.10 -0.76
CA GLN A 372 -4.72 15.08 -2.03
C GLN A 372 -4.92 13.68 -2.62
N ARG A 373 -4.22 12.66 -2.12
CA ARG A 373 -4.35 11.27 -2.57
C ARG A 373 -5.81 10.81 -2.48
N ARG A 374 -6.30 10.15 -3.53
CA ARG A 374 -7.62 9.53 -3.55
C ARG A 374 -7.52 8.07 -3.99
N PHE A 375 -8.32 7.22 -3.35
CA PHE A 375 -8.49 5.82 -3.71
C PHE A 375 -9.88 5.63 -4.32
N GLN A 376 -9.95 4.92 -5.43
CA GLN A 376 -11.22 4.55 -6.06
C GLN A 376 -11.18 3.08 -6.45
N VAL A 377 -12.27 2.37 -6.16
CA VAL A 377 -12.43 0.97 -6.58
C VAL A 377 -13.48 0.84 -7.67
N ARG A 378 -13.21 -0.01 -8.65
CA ARG A 378 -14.16 -0.39 -9.70
C ARG A 378 -14.12 -1.89 -9.91
N ILE A 379 -15.30 -2.52 -9.95
CA ILE A 379 -15.43 -3.89 -10.42
C ILE A 379 -15.50 -3.85 -11.94
N LEU A 380 -14.70 -4.68 -12.59
CA LEU A 380 -14.68 -4.83 -14.03
C LEU A 380 -15.75 -5.87 -14.44
N PRO A 381 -16.52 -5.62 -15.53
CA PRO A 381 -17.54 -6.53 -16.01
C PRO A 381 -16.89 -7.73 -16.70
N LYS A 382 -17.68 -8.71 -17.17
CA LYS A 382 -17.10 -9.90 -17.82
C LYS A 382 -16.70 -9.60 -19.27
N ASN A 383 -15.38 -9.61 -19.49
CA ASN A 383 -14.63 -9.60 -20.77
C ASN A 383 -14.84 -8.37 -21.69
N ASP A 384 -13.79 -8.07 -22.45
CA ASP A 384 -13.65 -7.02 -23.48
C ASP A 384 -14.56 -5.79 -23.29
N SER A 385 -14.20 -4.98 -22.30
CA SER A 385 -14.99 -3.82 -21.92
C SER A 385 -14.13 -2.59 -21.69
N ARG A 386 -14.67 -1.43 -22.05
CA ARG A 386 -14.06 -0.14 -21.78
C ARG A 386 -14.88 0.61 -20.74
N LEU A 387 -14.25 0.94 -19.62
CA LEU A 387 -14.90 1.58 -18.50
C LEU A 387 -14.28 2.94 -18.24
N LEU A 388 -15.10 3.99 -18.31
CA LEU A 388 -14.73 5.28 -17.77
C LEU A 388 -14.71 5.16 -16.23
N LEU A 389 -13.52 5.12 -15.65
CA LEU A 389 -13.35 5.07 -14.20
C LEU A 389 -13.69 6.42 -13.58
N ARG A 390 -13.21 7.49 -14.23
CA ARG A 390 -13.30 8.86 -13.75
C ARG A 390 -13.20 9.86 -14.89
N ARG A 391 -14.01 10.91 -14.80
CA ARG A 391 -13.77 12.19 -15.48
C ARG A 391 -13.34 13.20 -14.44
N GLU A 392 -12.26 13.92 -14.70
CA GLU A 392 -11.74 14.94 -13.79
C GLU A 392 -11.37 16.19 -14.57
N GLU A 393 -11.81 17.34 -14.08
CA GLU A 393 -11.53 18.62 -14.73
C GLU A 393 -10.44 19.36 -13.97
N LEU A 394 -9.32 19.61 -14.65
CA LEU A 394 -8.24 20.44 -14.13
C LEU A 394 -8.49 21.89 -14.48
N VAL A 395 -8.71 22.72 -13.47
CA VAL A 395 -8.87 24.16 -13.67
C VAL A 395 -7.49 24.83 -13.58
N ALA A 396 -7.23 25.81 -14.44
CA ALA A 396 -6.01 26.60 -14.37
C ALA A 396 -5.91 27.27 -12.98
N MET A 397 -4.73 27.25 -12.37
CA MET A 397 -4.45 28.01 -11.16
C MET A 397 -4.42 29.51 -11.50
N GLY A 398 -5.60 30.14 -11.55
CA GLY A 398 -5.73 31.60 -11.56
C GLY A 398 -5.40 32.19 -10.19
N LYS A 399 -5.15 33.50 -10.13
CA LYS A 399 -4.88 34.24 -8.87
C LYS A 399 -6.04 34.21 -7.87
N ASP A 400 -7.22 33.77 -8.28
CA ASP A 400 -8.40 33.70 -7.44
C ASP A 400 -8.51 32.29 -6.84
N GLY A 401 -8.13 32.17 -5.57
CA GLY A 401 -8.34 30.94 -4.81
C GLY A 401 -9.81 30.56 -4.82
N VAL A 402 -10.11 29.33 -5.22
CA VAL A 402 -11.46 28.76 -5.10
C VAL A 402 -11.80 28.73 -3.61
N SER A 403 -12.64 29.66 -3.16
CA SER A 403 -13.16 29.63 -1.80
C SER A 403 -14.03 28.37 -1.67
N ALA A 404 -13.65 27.48 -0.76
CA ALA A 404 -14.54 26.42 -0.35
C ALA A 404 -15.77 27.09 0.27
N GLN A 405 -16.92 27.00 -0.40
CA GLN A 405 -18.18 27.36 0.24
C GLN A 405 -18.32 26.50 1.51
N PRO A 406 -18.58 27.09 2.68
CA PRO A 406 -18.94 26.30 3.84
C PRO A 406 -20.23 25.53 3.51
N ALA A 407 -20.25 24.25 3.88
CA ALA A 407 -21.41 23.39 3.67
C ALA A 407 -22.65 24.01 4.34
N PRO A 408 -23.85 23.86 3.75
CA PRO A 408 -25.10 24.38 4.32
C PRO A 408 -25.43 23.78 5.69
#